data_AF-A0A3A8ASY8-F1
#
_entry.id   AF-A0A3A8ASY8-F1
#
_cell.length_a   1.000
_cell.length_b   1.000
_cell.length_c   1.000
_cell.angle_alpha   90.00
_cell.angle_beta   90.00
_cell.angle_gamma   90.00
#
_symmetry.space_group_name_H-M   'P 1'
#
loop_
_entity.id
_entity.type
_entity.pdbx_description
1 polymer ?
#
loop_
_entity_poly.entity_id
_entity_poly.type
_entity_poly.pdbx_seq_one_letter_code
_entity_poly.pdbx_strand_id
1 'polypeptide(L)'
;MTDIRFGRLQDLPLREAWKHEALEFTPWLAENIDHLSEAIGIPLELTGTEVAVETFSADILARNPMDDSVVLIENQLETTDHTHLGQIMTYLAGLEAQTVIWLAPSFREPHLSAIRWLNEHTADGFSFFAIKARVVRIGDSPYAPIFEVVEKPNDWDRKLIAQKRTVVGGTSELGDMREAYWAEYVARHPDTRVPAKRGSWISFSPDKAPDIKVVLWIGQKAAGIFVRGHSGLTTDAFREWILPRIPKLEERLGITNQSGEGTELGQRFEASVADPSTWPAAQDWQERMLELYISALNCIAEDTL
;
A
#
# COMPACT_ATOMS: atom_id res chain seq x y z
N MET A 1 19.80 -40.88 6.70
CA MET A 1 19.63 -39.61 7.44
C MET A 1 19.86 -38.49 6.44
N THR A 2 18.83 -37.72 6.13
CA THR A 2 18.98 -36.49 5.35
C THR A 2 19.78 -35.51 6.21
N ASP A 3 20.94 -35.12 5.70
CA ASP A 3 21.83 -34.19 6.39
C ASP A 3 21.20 -32.79 6.32
N ILE A 4 20.58 -32.34 7.42
CA ILE A 4 19.90 -31.03 7.48
C ILE A 4 20.99 -29.94 7.54
N ARG A 5 21.03 -29.09 6.51
CA ARG A 5 21.99 -27.99 6.42
C ARG A 5 21.35 -26.68 6.89
N PHE A 6 22.01 -25.99 7.80
CA PHE A 6 21.60 -24.66 8.28
C PHE A 6 22.55 -23.59 7.73
N GLY A 7 21.99 -22.57 7.09
CA GLY A 7 22.73 -21.37 6.69
C GLY A 7 22.75 -20.33 7.81
N ARG A 8 23.64 -19.34 7.69
CA ARG A 8 23.66 -18.17 8.59
C ARG A 8 22.97 -16.99 7.92
N LEU A 9 22.17 -16.27 8.69
CA LEU A 9 21.63 -14.97 8.29
C LEU A 9 22.78 -13.95 8.20
N GLN A 10 22.83 -13.22 7.10
CA GLN A 10 23.83 -12.19 6.85
C GLN A 10 23.12 -10.86 6.68
N ASP A 11 23.53 -9.85 7.44
CA ASP A 11 23.16 -8.45 7.23
C ASP A 11 23.99 -7.85 6.09
N LEU A 12 23.29 -7.19 5.18
CA LEU A 12 23.87 -6.50 4.04
C LEU A 12 23.59 -5.00 4.16
N PRO A 13 24.50 -4.14 3.69
CA PRO A 13 24.18 -2.73 3.45
C PRO A 13 22.94 -2.61 2.57
N LEU A 14 22.04 -1.68 2.87
CA LEU A 14 20.83 -1.46 2.05
C LEU A 14 21.18 -1.18 0.58
N ARG A 15 22.33 -0.55 0.34
CA ARG A 15 22.86 -0.27 -1.01
C ARG A 15 23.18 -1.50 -1.85
N GLU A 16 23.28 -2.68 -1.26
CA GLU A 16 23.37 -3.94 -2.01
C GLU A 16 22.05 -4.30 -2.71
N ALA A 17 20.91 -3.89 -2.12
CA ALA A 17 19.59 -4.08 -2.70
C ALA A 17 19.12 -2.86 -3.50
N TRP A 18 19.37 -1.65 -2.99
CA TRP A 18 18.90 -0.40 -3.59
C TRP A 18 20.04 0.62 -3.69
N LYS A 19 20.54 0.87 -4.89
CA LYS A 19 21.63 1.82 -5.13
C LYS A 19 21.18 3.27 -4.96
N HIS A 20 19.92 3.56 -5.30
CA HIS A 20 19.35 4.90 -5.27
C HIS A 20 18.06 4.94 -4.46
N GLU A 21 17.90 5.99 -3.66
CA GLU A 21 16.77 6.14 -2.74
C GLU A 21 15.46 6.39 -3.51
N ALA A 22 15.32 7.58 -4.12
CA ALA A 22 14.15 7.97 -4.89
C ALA A 22 13.85 7.06 -6.10
N LEU A 23 14.88 6.44 -6.70
CA LEU A 23 14.73 5.64 -7.93
C LEU A 23 14.55 4.14 -7.69
N GLU A 24 14.94 3.63 -6.52
CA GLU A 24 14.89 2.18 -6.24
C GLU A 24 14.26 1.88 -4.88
N PHE A 25 14.71 2.50 -3.79
CA PHE A 25 14.19 2.20 -2.46
C PHE A 25 12.78 2.73 -2.24
N THR A 26 12.50 4.00 -2.55
CA THR A 26 11.17 4.61 -2.39
C THR A 26 10.11 3.88 -3.22
N PRO A 27 10.31 3.61 -4.53
CA PRO A 27 9.33 2.86 -5.32
C PRO A 27 9.13 1.43 -4.81
N TRP A 28 10.21 0.73 -4.45
CA TRP A 28 10.10 -0.61 -3.89
C TRP A 28 9.33 -0.61 -2.56
N LEU A 29 9.60 0.34 -1.67
CA LEU A 29 8.91 0.45 -0.39
C LEU A 29 7.42 0.75 -0.58
N ALA A 30 7.08 1.64 -1.52
CA ALA A 30 5.70 1.96 -1.86
C ALA A 30 4.93 0.74 -2.41
N GLU A 31 5.58 -0.08 -3.26
CA GLU A 31 5.02 -1.33 -3.77
C GLU A 31 4.85 -2.42 -2.69
N ASN A 32 5.68 -2.37 -1.64
CA ASN A 32 5.80 -3.38 -0.60
C ASN A 32 5.40 -2.84 0.79
N ILE A 33 4.52 -1.83 0.82
CA ILE A 33 4.12 -1.10 2.04
C ILE A 33 3.45 -1.99 3.10
N ASP A 34 2.95 -3.15 2.70
CA ASP A 34 2.41 -4.17 3.60
C ASP A 34 3.45 -4.65 4.63
N HIS A 35 4.73 -4.77 4.25
CA HIS A 35 5.79 -5.14 5.19
C HIS A 35 5.97 -4.09 6.31
N LEU A 36 5.75 -2.82 5.98
CA LEU A 36 5.82 -1.74 6.95
C LEU A 36 4.58 -1.72 7.84
N SER A 37 3.41 -1.98 7.25
CA SER A 37 2.12 -2.13 7.94
C SER A 37 2.19 -3.22 9.01
N GLU A 38 2.77 -4.38 8.68
CA GLU A 38 3.01 -5.48 9.62
C GLU A 38 3.91 -5.07 10.78
N ALA A 39 4.98 -4.33 10.50
CA ALA A 39 5.94 -3.89 11.51
C ALA A 39 5.34 -2.93 12.55
N ILE A 40 4.48 -2.00 12.11
CA ILE A 40 3.87 -0.99 12.99
C ILE A 40 2.52 -1.44 13.58
N GLY A 41 1.87 -2.43 12.98
CA GLY A 41 0.62 -3.00 13.46
C GLY A 41 -0.66 -2.24 13.06
N ILE A 42 -0.58 -1.36 12.05
CA ILE A 42 -1.75 -0.70 11.41
C ILE A 42 -1.69 -0.90 9.89
N PRO A 43 -2.83 -0.98 9.19
CA PRO A 43 -2.83 -1.04 7.73
C PRO A 43 -2.39 0.29 7.12
N LEU A 44 -1.65 0.21 6.02
CA LEU A 44 -1.26 1.36 5.21
C LEU A 44 -1.78 1.19 3.79
N GLU A 45 -2.46 2.21 3.28
CA GLU A 45 -2.88 2.31 1.89
C GLU A 45 -2.11 3.46 1.22
N LEU A 46 -1.30 3.15 0.21
CA LEU A 46 -0.51 4.15 -0.51
C LEU A 46 -1.42 5.19 -1.17
N THR A 47 -1.18 6.47 -0.91
CA THR A 47 -1.87 7.60 -1.54
C THR A 47 -1.00 8.31 -2.57
N GLY A 48 0.34 8.29 -2.40
CA GLY A 48 1.26 8.88 -3.37
C GLY A 48 2.72 8.67 -2.99
N THR A 49 3.59 8.92 -3.97
CA THR A 49 5.05 8.96 -3.81
C THR A 49 5.56 10.28 -4.34
N GLU A 50 6.64 10.82 -3.76
CA GLU A 50 7.25 12.10 -4.17
C GLU A 50 6.20 13.23 -4.22
N VAL A 51 5.41 13.34 -3.15
CA VAL A 51 4.28 14.27 -3.09
C VAL A 51 4.78 15.66 -2.76
N ALA A 52 4.50 16.62 -3.64
CA ALA A 52 4.89 18.00 -3.45
C ALA A 52 4.26 18.61 -2.19
N VAL A 53 5.10 19.13 -1.31
CA VAL A 53 4.75 19.92 -0.11
C VAL A 53 5.44 21.27 -0.22
N GLU A 54 4.72 22.26 -0.72
CA GLU A 54 5.27 23.58 -1.07
C GLU A 54 6.52 23.48 -1.97
N THR A 55 7.70 23.76 -1.44
CA THR A 55 8.98 23.70 -2.17
C THR A 55 9.72 22.38 -2.01
N PHE A 56 9.14 21.41 -1.30
CA PHE A 56 9.74 20.14 -0.95
C PHE A 56 8.90 18.95 -1.47
N SER A 57 9.44 17.73 -1.34
CA SER A 57 8.78 16.47 -1.72
C SER A 57 8.80 15.53 -0.53
N ALA A 58 7.63 15.04 -0.12
CA ALA A 58 7.51 13.95 0.84
C ALA A 58 7.67 12.61 0.11
N ASP A 59 8.49 11.70 0.65
CA ASP A 59 8.87 10.48 -0.07
C ASP A 59 7.65 9.60 -0.38
N ILE A 60 6.87 9.27 0.65
CA ILE A 60 5.67 8.45 0.53
C ILE A 60 4.57 9.01 1.43
N LEU A 61 3.37 9.13 0.86
CA LEU A 61 2.15 9.29 1.62
C LEU A 61 1.29 8.05 1.55
N ALA A 62 0.72 7.71 2.70
CA ALA A 62 -0.25 6.67 2.86
C ALA A 62 -1.39 7.14 3.75
N ARG A 63 -2.41 6.29 3.84
CA ARG A 63 -3.55 6.48 4.74
C ARG A 63 -3.78 5.21 5.53
N ASN A 64 -4.18 5.38 6.79
CA ASN A 64 -4.71 4.27 7.57
C ASN A 64 -6.21 4.11 7.24
N PRO A 65 -6.63 3.04 6.55
CA PRO A 65 -8.04 2.84 6.21
C PRO A 65 -8.95 2.59 7.43
N MET A 66 -8.40 2.39 8.64
CA MET A 66 -9.20 2.19 9.85
C MET A 66 -9.85 3.47 10.37
N ASP A 67 -9.16 4.61 10.25
CA ASP A 67 -9.57 5.90 10.80
C ASP A 67 -9.37 7.07 9.83
N ASP A 68 -8.99 6.77 8.59
CA ASP A 68 -8.70 7.72 7.52
C ASP A 68 -7.49 8.63 7.81
N SER A 69 -6.70 8.36 8.85
CA SER A 69 -5.56 9.22 9.20
C SER A 69 -4.44 9.15 8.16
N VAL A 70 -3.80 10.30 7.93
CA VAL A 70 -2.68 10.46 7.00
C VAL A 70 -1.40 9.97 7.66
N VAL A 71 -0.66 9.17 6.89
CA VAL A 71 0.63 8.60 7.27
C VAL A 71 1.71 9.15 6.34
N LEU A 72 2.64 9.89 6.92
CA LEU A 72 3.85 10.34 6.25
C LEU A 72 4.95 9.29 6.46
N ILE A 73 5.63 8.92 5.38
CA ILE A 73 6.72 7.95 5.42
C ILE A 73 7.92 8.61 4.73
N GLU A 74 9.01 8.75 5.48
CA GLU A 74 10.29 9.30 5.03
C GLU A 74 11.34 8.20 5.13
N ASN A 75 12.03 7.91 4.04
CA ASN A 75 12.92 6.75 3.95
C ASN A 75 14.31 7.13 3.47
N GLN A 76 15.34 6.65 4.16
CA GLN A 76 16.72 6.91 3.76
C GLN A 76 17.62 5.67 3.73
N LEU A 77 18.59 5.68 2.81
CA LEU A 77 19.59 4.61 2.64
C LEU A 77 20.84 4.77 3.52
N GLU A 78 20.97 5.91 4.21
CA GLU A 78 22.09 6.24 5.09
C GLU A 78 21.65 6.42 6.55
N THR A 79 22.61 6.53 7.46
CA THR A 79 22.30 6.86 8.86
C THR A 79 21.53 8.18 8.95
N THR A 80 20.46 8.20 9.76
CA THR A 80 19.62 9.38 10.01
C THR A 80 20.39 10.69 10.16
N ASP A 81 19.86 11.76 9.60
CA ASP A 81 20.43 13.12 9.63
C ASP A 81 19.40 14.20 9.99
N HIS A 82 19.89 15.41 10.22
CA HIS A 82 19.05 16.56 10.55
C HIS A 82 18.23 17.08 9.37
N THR A 83 18.60 16.74 8.14
CA THR A 83 17.86 17.16 6.94
C THR A 83 16.51 16.46 6.94
N HIS A 84 16.50 15.13 7.05
CA HIS A 84 15.27 14.33 7.10
C HIS A 84 14.43 14.67 8.33
N LEU A 85 15.06 14.86 9.50
CA LEU A 85 14.32 15.32 10.68
C LEU A 85 13.66 16.68 10.45
N GLY A 86 14.37 17.63 9.83
CA GLY A 86 13.81 18.94 9.48
C GLY A 86 12.65 18.82 8.50
N GLN A 87 12.79 17.99 7.47
CA GLN A 87 11.74 17.69 6.49
C GLN A 87 10.48 17.13 7.16
N ILE A 88 10.62 16.09 7.99
CA ILE A 88 9.53 15.52 8.79
C ILE A 88 8.78 16.62 9.56
N MET A 89 9.52 17.50 10.24
CA MET A 89 8.91 18.58 11.03
C MET A 89 8.15 19.59 10.16
N THR A 90 8.66 19.91 8.98
CA THR A 90 8.00 20.80 8.02
C THR A 90 6.74 20.14 7.43
N TYR A 91 6.82 18.86 7.06
CA TYR A 91 5.72 18.14 6.41
C TYR A 91 4.55 17.87 7.35
N LEU A 92 4.81 17.63 8.63
CA LEU A 92 3.77 17.54 9.66
C LEU A 92 2.83 18.75 9.66
N ALA A 93 3.37 19.95 9.45
CA ALA A 93 2.57 21.18 9.44
C ALA A 93 1.77 21.34 8.14
N GLY A 94 2.32 20.92 7.00
CA GLY A 94 1.70 21.12 5.68
C GLY A 94 0.74 20.01 5.24
N LEU A 95 0.93 18.78 5.73
CA LEU A 95 0.17 17.60 5.29
C LEU A 95 -0.89 17.13 6.29
N GLU A 96 -0.96 17.77 7.47
CA GLU A 96 -1.80 17.32 8.58
C GLU A 96 -1.60 15.83 8.93
N ALA A 97 -0.38 15.30 8.74
CA ALA A 97 -0.08 13.88 8.98
C ALA A 97 -0.15 13.55 10.47
N GLN A 98 -0.99 12.56 10.83
CA GLN A 98 -1.13 12.11 12.21
C GLN A 98 -0.12 11.01 12.57
N THR A 99 0.32 10.22 11.58
CA THR A 99 1.37 9.23 11.79
C THR A 99 2.59 9.56 10.93
N VAL A 100 3.77 9.47 11.53
CA VAL A 100 5.05 9.63 10.82
C VAL A 100 5.87 8.37 11.01
N ILE A 101 6.40 7.85 9.91
CA ILE A 101 7.31 6.72 9.90
C ILE A 101 8.63 7.16 9.27
N TRP A 102 9.69 7.19 10.07
CA TRP A 102 11.03 7.43 9.56
C TRP A 102 11.77 6.10 9.43
N LEU A 103 12.19 5.74 8.22
CA LEU A 103 12.96 4.54 7.93
C LEU A 103 14.42 4.87 7.65
N ALA A 104 15.35 4.17 8.30
CA ALA A 104 16.78 4.28 8.03
C ALA A 104 17.52 2.98 8.36
N PRO A 105 18.70 2.70 7.78
CA PRO A 105 19.56 1.57 8.18
C PRO A 105 20.05 1.66 9.63
N SER A 106 20.18 2.87 10.16
CA SER A 106 20.61 3.13 11.53
C SER A 106 20.21 4.52 12.00
N PHE A 107 19.91 4.62 13.29
CA PHE A 107 19.52 5.87 13.94
C PHE A 107 20.62 6.40 14.84
N ARG A 108 20.83 7.72 14.83
CA ARG A 108 21.65 8.40 15.83
C ARG A 108 20.84 8.56 17.11
N GLU A 109 21.48 8.38 18.26
CA GLU A 109 20.81 8.49 19.57
C GLU A 109 20.03 9.82 19.77
N PRO A 110 20.55 10.99 19.33
CA PRO A 110 19.78 12.23 19.42
C PRO A 110 18.49 12.23 18.59
N HIS A 111 18.44 11.51 17.47
CA HIS A 111 17.24 11.41 16.64
C HIS A 111 16.20 10.49 17.29
N LEU A 112 16.62 9.37 17.88
CA LEU A 112 15.72 8.53 18.68
C LEU A 112 15.16 9.31 19.87
N SER A 113 16.02 10.08 20.55
CA SER A 113 15.63 10.96 21.65
C SER A 113 14.61 12.02 21.20
N ALA A 114 14.78 12.60 20.00
CA ALA A 114 13.84 13.56 19.44
C ALA A 114 12.48 12.91 19.11
N ILE A 115 12.48 11.74 18.49
CA ILE A 115 11.25 10.98 18.17
C ILE A 115 10.51 10.59 19.46
N ARG A 116 11.25 10.13 20.48
CA ARG A 116 10.69 9.84 21.81
C ARG A 116 10.09 11.09 22.44
N TRP A 117 10.81 12.21 22.39
CA TRP A 117 10.32 13.48 22.90
C TRP A 117 9.03 13.92 22.19
N LEU A 118 8.97 13.79 20.86
CA LEU A 118 7.75 14.06 20.08
C LEU A 118 6.58 13.20 20.57
N ASN A 119 6.77 11.88 20.66
CA ASN A 119 5.74 10.97 21.17
C ASN A 119 5.25 11.30 22.59
N GLU A 120 6.07 11.94 23.42
CA GLU A 120 5.72 12.34 24.79
C GLU A 120 5.04 13.73 24.87
N HIS A 121 5.27 14.60 23.89
CA HIS A 121 4.92 16.03 23.99
C HIS A 121 3.99 16.54 22.89
N THR A 122 3.65 15.74 21.89
CA THR A 122 2.60 16.09 20.91
C THR A 122 1.20 15.75 21.41
N ALA A 123 0.19 16.44 20.89
CA ALA A 123 -1.20 16.18 21.24
C ALA A 123 -1.64 14.73 20.95
N ASP A 124 -2.66 14.28 21.66
CA ASP A 124 -3.29 12.98 21.39
C ASP A 124 -3.75 12.91 19.92
N GLY A 125 -3.29 11.87 19.22
CA GLY A 125 -3.57 11.66 17.80
C GLY A 125 -2.29 11.57 16.96
N PHE A 126 -1.18 12.15 17.41
CA PHE A 126 0.10 12.02 16.70
C PHE A 126 0.88 10.78 17.13
N SER A 127 1.51 10.11 16.17
CA SER A 127 2.33 8.91 16.39
C SER A 127 3.59 8.94 15.54
N PHE A 128 4.76 8.84 16.18
CA PHE A 128 6.06 8.88 15.51
C PHE A 128 6.78 7.55 15.66
N PHE A 129 7.22 6.98 14.53
CA PHE A 129 7.95 5.74 14.46
C PHE A 129 9.36 5.95 13.92
N ALA A 130 10.32 5.34 14.60
CA ALA A 130 11.66 5.10 14.07
C ALA A 130 11.76 3.63 13.69
N ILE A 131 12.06 3.35 12.42
CA ILE A 131 12.12 1.98 11.91
C ILE A 131 13.48 1.74 11.28
N LYS A 132 14.21 0.82 11.89
CA LYS A 132 15.47 0.32 11.35
C LYS A 132 15.18 -0.64 10.20
N ALA A 133 15.50 -0.22 8.98
CA ALA A 133 15.44 -1.05 7.80
C ALA A 133 16.73 -1.87 7.67
N ARG A 134 16.61 -3.15 7.33
CA ARG A 134 17.73 -4.07 7.10
C ARG A 134 17.48 -4.89 5.84
N VAL A 135 18.55 -5.23 5.15
CA VAL A 135 18.53 -6.23 4.07
C VAL A 135 19.34 -7.41 4.56
N VAL A 136 18.75 -8.61 4.50
CA VAL A 136 19.40 -9.84 4.91
C VAL A 136 19.31 -10.93 3.85
N ARG A 137 20.19 -11.92 3.92
CA ARG A 137 20.09 -13.15 3.10
C ARG A 137 20.68 -14.36 3.81
N ILE A 138 20.38 -15.56 3.33
CA ILE A 138 21.00 -16.81 3.76
C ILE A 138 21.66 -17.46 2.54
N GLY A 139 23.00 -17.53 2.53
CA GLY A 139 23.74 -18.03 1.37
C GLY A 139 23.45 -17.18 0.14
N ASP A 140 23.05 -17.84 -0.97
CA ASP A 140 22.72 -17.19 -2.24
C ASP A 140 21.19 -16.99 -2.41
N SER A 141 20.42 -16.93 -1.32
CA SER A 141 19.00 -16.62 -1.38
C SER A 141 18.76 -15.21 -1.94
N PRO A 142 17.56 -14.93 -2.49
CA PRO A 142 17.11 -13.57 -2.69
C PRO A 142 17.23 -12.73 -1.41
N TYR A 143 17.30 -11.41 -1.58
CA TYR A 143 17.30 -10.46 -0.48
C TYR A 143 15.96 -10.49 0.27
N ALA A 144 16.04 -10.40 1.60
CA ALA A 144 14.89 -10.28 2.48
C ALA A 144 14.97 -8.96 3.26
N PRO A 145 13.95 -8.08 3.16
CA PRO A 145 13.86 -6.88 3.97
C PRO A 145 13.42 -7.25 5.40
N ILE A 146 13.97 -6.55 6.39
CA ILE A 146 13.49 -6.60 7.78
C ILE A 146 13.28 -5.16 8.26
N PHE A 147 12.10 -4.90 8.83
CA PHE A 147 11.76 -3.64 9.46
C PHE A 147 11.66 -3.86 10.97
N GLU A 148 12.56 -3.22 11.71
CA GLU A 148 12.64 -3.31 13.16
C GLU A 148 12.23 -1.97 13.76
N VAL A 149 11.11 -1.94 14.49
CA VAL A 149 10.65 -0.72 15.16
C VAL A 149 11.55 -0.46 16.37
N VAL A 150 12.32 0.62 16.31
CA VAL A 150 13.29 0.99 17.37
C VAL A 150 12.74 2.09 18.29
N GLU A 151 11.83 2.94 17.81
CA GLU A 151 11.03 3.84 18.65
C GLU A 151 9.58 3.90 18.15
N LYS A 152 8.64 3.99 19.07
CA LYS A 152 7.20 4.10 18.84
C LYS A 152 6.52 4.78 20.04
N PRO A 153 5.26 5.23 19.94
CA PRO A 153 4.57 5.82 21.08
C PRO A 153 4.50 4.85 22.28
N ASN A 154 4.70 5.36 23.50
CA ASN A 154 4.74 4.54 24.73
C ASN A 154 3.46 3.72 24.95
N ASP A 155 2.32 4.31 24.62
CA ASP A 155 1.02 3.64 24.73
C ASP A 155 0.57 2.97 23.45
N TRP A 156 1.43 2.86 22.43
CA TRP A 156 1.03 2.31 21.12
C TRP A 156 0.42 0.93 21.24
N ASP A 157 1.05 -0.01 21.96
CA ASP A 157 0.49 -1.37 22.09
C ASP A 157 -0.82 -1.35 22.87
N ARG A 158 -0.96 -0.46 23.87
CA ARG A 158 -2.21 -0.28 24.61
C ARG A 158 -3.29 0.39 23.78
N LYS A 159 -2.95 1.37 22.94
CA LYS A 159 -3.81 2.05 21.96
C LYS A 159 -4.22 1.07 20.87
N LEU A 160 -3.33 0.22 20.38
CA LEU A 160 -3.65 -0.90 19.49
C LEU A 160 -4.59 -1.89 20.17
N ILE A 161 -4.37 -2.25 21.44
CA ILE A 161 -5.27 -3.15 22.18
C ILE A 161 -6.62 -2.48 22.45
N ALA A 162 -6.64 -1.17 22.74
CA ALA A 162 -7.85 -0.39 22.99
C ALA A 162 -8.63 -0.15 21.69
N GLN A 163 -7.96 0.22 20.60
CA GLN A 163 -8.51 0.26 19.24
C GLN A 163 -8.97 -1.13 18.81
N LYS A 164 -8.23 -2.21 19.09
CA LYS A 164 -8.71 -3.59 18.92
C LYS A 164 -9.84 -3.97 19.89
N ARG A 165 -10.17 -3.14 20.89
CA ARG A 165 -11.29 -3.32 21.84
C ARG A 165 -12.48 -2.39 21.57
N THR A 166 -12.29 -1.31 20.82
CA THR A 166 -13.37 -0.54 20.17
C THR A 166 -13.65 -1.06 18.75
N VAL A 167 -12.68 -1.75 18.15
CA VAL A 167 -12.69 -2.54 16.90
C VAL A 167 -12.40 -4.00 17.26
N VAL A 168 -13.23 -4.58 18.13
CA VAL A 168 -13.15 -6.01 18.53
C VAL A 168 -13.40 -6.87 17.30
N GLY A 169 -12.31 -7.27 16.63
CA GLY A 169 -12.30 -8.36 15.65
C GLY A 169 -11.41 -8.18 14.42
N GLY A 170 -10.18 -7.65 14.54
CA GLY A 170 -9.65 -6.83 13.42
C GLY A 170 -8.37 -7.19 12.66
N THR A 171 -7.44 -8.06 13.07
CA THR A 171 -6.15 -8.19 12.31
C THR A 171 -5.85 -9.60 11.79
N SER A 172 -6.04 -10.65 12.60
CA SER A 172 -6.27 -11.97 12.00
C SER A 172 -7.65 -11.98 11.37
N GLU A 173 -8.70 -11.68 12.14
CA GLU A 173 -10.10 -11.67 11.66
C GLU A 173 -10.31 -10.82 10.40
N LEU A 174 -9.84 -9.57 10.29
CA LEU A 174 -10.02 -8.81 9.03
C LEU A 174 -9.24 -9.43 7.86
N GLY A 175 -8.03 -9.96 8.12
CA GLY A 175 -7.28 -10.72 7.14
C GLY A 175 -8.01 -12.00 6.74
N ASP A 176 -8.61 -12.69 7.70
CA ASP A 176 -9.38 -13.92 7.56
C ASP A 176 -10.73 -13.62 6.87
N MET A 177 -11.31 -12.42 7.05
CA MET A 177 -12.52 -11.94 6.40
C MET A 177 -12.24 -11.51 4.97
N ARG A 178 -11.08 -10.91 4.69
CA ARG A 178 -10.61 -10.67 3.31
C ARG A 178 -10.34 -12.00 2.61
N GLU A 179 -9.64 -12.91 3.27
CA GLU A 179 -9.40 -14.26 2.76
C GLU A 179 -10.72 -15.00 2.51
N ALA A 180 -11.69 -14.92 3.44
CA ALA A 180 -13.02 -15.49 3.29
C ALA A 180 -13.81 -14.82 2.16
N TYR A 181 -13.76 -13.50 2.03
CA TYR A 181 -14.39 -12.77 0.93
C TYR A 181 -13.88 -13.28 -0.42
N TRP A 182 -12.56 -13.40 -0.60
CA TRP A 182 -12.00 -13.89 -1.86
C TRP A 182 -12.18 -15.40 -2.05
N ALA A 183 -12.16 -16.20 -0.98
CA ALA A 183 -12.47 -17.62 -1.06
C ALA A 183 -13.92 -17.86 -1.50
N GLU A 184 -14.87 -17.10 -0.94
CA GLU A 184 -16.27 -17.14 -1.35
C GLU A 184 -16.47 -16.61 -2.77
N TYR A 185 -15.75 -15.56 -3.16
CA TYR A 185 -15.75 -15.07 -4.53
C TYR A 185 -15.42 -16.19 -5.51
N VAL A 186 -14.31 -16.91 -5.29
CA VAL A 186 -13.86 -18.03 -6.14
C VAL A 186 -14.86 -19.18 -6.12
N ALA A 187 -15.44 -19.50 -4.96
CA ALA A 187 -16.46 -20.54 -4.85
C ALA A 187 -17.74 -20.21 -5.65
N ARG A 188 -18.08 -18.92 -5.74
CA ARG A 188 -19.28 -18.42 -6.44
C ARG A 188 -19.07 -18.21 -7.93
N HIS A 189 -17.84 -17.93 -8.35
CA HIS A 189 -17.44 -17.80 -9.75
C HIS A 189 -16.32 -18.80 -10.08
N PRO A 190 -16.62 -20.09 -10.33
CA PRO A 190 -15.59 -21.12 -10.50
C PRO A 190 -14.65 -20.90 -11.70
N ASP A 191 -15.11 -20.18 -12.72
CA ASP A 191 -14.35 -19.86 -13.93
C ASP A 191 -13.62 -18.50 -13.84
N THR A 192 -13.67 -17.84 -12.67
CA THR A 192 -13.05 -16.53 -12.47
C THR A 192 -11.53 -16.60 -12.62
N ARG A 193 -10.95 -15.50 -13.09
CA ARG A 193 -9.50 -15.28 -13.09
C ARG A 193 -8.97 -14.90 -11.69
N VAL A 194 -9.87 -14.65 -10.73
CA VAL A 194 -9.53 -14.19 -9.38
C VAL A 194 -8.93 -15.30 -8.51
N PRO A 195 -7.74 -15.13 -7.93
CA PRO A 195 -7.20 -16.09 -6.96
C PRO A 195 -7.78 -15.84 -5.57
N ALA A 196 -7.88 -16.90 -4.77
CA ALA A 196 -8.05 -16.74 -3.32
C ALA A 196 -6.76 -16.12 -2.75
N LYS A 197 -6.88 -14.94 -2.13
CA LYS A 197 -5.75 -14.17 -1.60
C LYS A 197 -6.11 -13.60 -0.24
N ARG A 198 -5.13 -13.53 0.65
CA ARG A 198 -5.21 -12.70 1.87
C ARG A 198 -4.74 -11.28 1.52
N GLY A 199 -5.68 -10.38 1.22
CA GLY A 199 -5.37 -8.99 0.84
C GLY A 199 -6.61 -8.15 0.54
N SER A 200 -6.50 -6.83 0.60
CA SER A 200 -7.62 -5.90 0.33
C SER A 200 -7.96 -5.72 -1.14
N TRP A 201 -7.04 -6.09 -2.03
CA TRP A 201 -7.23 -5.94 -3.48
C TRP A 201 -6.51 -7.03 -4.27
N ILE A 202 -6.98 -7.17 -5.50
CA ILE A 202 -6.47 -8.09 -6.52
C ILE A 202 -6.37 -7.32 -7.83
N SER A 203 -5.30 -7.54 -8.59
CA SER A 203 -5.07 -6.84 -9.86
C SER A 203 -4.80 -7.80 -11.01
N PHE A 204 -5.27 -7.42 -12.19
CA PHE A 204 -5.12 -8.19 -13.43
C PHE A 204 -4.60 -7.31 -14.55
N SER A 205 -3.74 -7.87 -15.39
CA SER A 205 -3.37 -7.23 -16.65
C SER A 205 -4.30 -7.73 -17.77
N PRO A 206 -4.91 -6.84 -18.57
CA PRO A 206 -5.49 -7.22 -19.85
C PRO A 206 -4.42 -7.82 -20.77
N ASP A 207 -4.78 -8.85 -21.54
CA ASP A 207 -3.84 -9.59 -22.40
C ASP A 207 -3.16 -8.69 -23.45
N LYS A 208 -3.88 -7.68 -23.95
CA LYS A 208 -3.38 -6.74 -24.97
C LYS A 208 -2.91 -5.40 -24.40
N ALA A 209 -2.98 -5.22 -23.08
CA ALA A 209 -2.48 -4.05 -22.38
C ALA A 209 -1.74 -4.48 -21.10
N PRO A 210 -0.61 -5.20 -21.22
CA PRO A 210 0.05 -5.84 -20.08
C PRO A 210 0.54 -4.84 -19.01
N ASP A 211 0.88 -3.62 -19.43
CA ASP A 211 1.35 -2.53 -18.57
C ASP A 211 0.23 -1.81 -17.81
N ILE A 212 -1.01 -2.24 -18.00
CA ILE A 212 -2.19 -1.71 -17.34
C ILE A 212 -2.72 -2.74 -16.35
N LYS A 213 -3.25 -2.27 -15.23
CA LYS A 213 -3.86 -3.10 -14.19
C LYS A 213 -5.31 -2.71 -14.00
N VAL A 214 -6.20 -3.69 -14.07
CA VAL A 214 -7.56 -3.61 -13.53
C VAL A 214 -7.51 -4.11 -12.09
N VAL A 215 -7.94 -3.28 -11.14
CA VAL A 215 -7.83 -3.56 -9.70
C VAL A 215 -9.22 -3.74 -9.12
N LEU A 216 -9.49 -4.89 -8.50
CA LEU A 216 -10.65 -5.12 -7.64
C LEU A 216 -10.26 -4.92 -6.18
N TRP A 217 -11.11 -4.31 -5.37
CA TRP A 217 -10.86 -4.13 -3.94
C TRP A 217 -12.11 -4.30 -3.08
N ILE A 218 -11.92 -4.69 -1.82
CA ILE A 218 -12.98 -4.74 -0.80
C ILE A 218 -12.50 -4.01 0.46
N GLY A 219 -13.34 -3.07 0.92
CA GLY A 219 -13.09 -2.23 2.09
C GLY A 219 -14.21 -2.35 3.14
N GLN A 220 -14.19 -1.45 4.12
CA GLN A 220 -15.16 -1.44 5.23
C GLN A 220 -16.56 -0.96 4.85
N LYS A 221 -16.69 -0.18 3.76
CA LYS A 221 -17.96 0.46 3.36
C LYS A 221 -18.26 0.36 1.86
N ALA A 222 -17.31 -0.14 1.07
CA ALA A 222 -17.56 -0.43 -0.32
C ALA A 222 -16.66 -1.57 -0.82
N ALA A 223 -17.07 -2.16 -1.94
CA ALA A 223 -16.22 -2.87 -2.87
C ALA A 223 -16.04 -2.00 -4.12
N GLY A 224 -15.02 -2.25 -4.93
CA GLY A 224 -14.85 -1.48 -6.16
C GLY A 224 -13.93 -2.09 -7.18
N ILE A 225 -13.83 -1.36 -8.30
CA ILE A 225 -12.94 -1.63 -9.41
C ILE A 225 -12.35 -0.31 -9.92
N PHE A 226 -11.10 -0.30 -10.39
CA PHE A 226 -10.51 0.82 -11.12
C PHE A 226 -9.37 0.36 -12.04
N VAL A 227 -8.82 1.27 -12.84
CA VAL A 227 -7.67 1.03 -13.73
C VAL A 227 -6.49 1.86 -13.27
N ARG A 228 -5.30 1.26 -13.25
CA ARG A 228 -4.03 1.94 -12.98
C ARG A 228 -2.90 1.46 -13.88
N GLY A 229 -1.80 2.20 -13.90
CA GLY A 229 -0.54 1.71 -14.45
C GLY A 229 0.03 0.56 -13.63
N HIS A 230 0.75 -0.35 -14.29
CA HIS A 230 1.61 -1.32 -13.62
C HIS A 230 2.69 -0.59 -12.80
N SER A 231 3.33 -1.28 -11.86
CA SER A 231 4.18 -0.66 -10.84
C SER A 231 5.42 0.03 -11.42
N GLY A 232 5.93 -0.44 -12.58
CA GLY A 232 6.98 0.24 -13.35
C GLY A 232 6.54 1.40 -14.24
N LEU A 233 5.23 1.73 -14.30
CA LEU A 233 4.68 2.81 -15.11
C LEU A 233 4.31 3.99 -14.21
N THR A 234 4.92 5.15 -14.43
CA THR A 234 4.59 6.35 -13.65
C THR A 234 3.13 6.74 -13.85
N THR A 235 2.53 7.40 -12.85
CA THR A 235 1.15 7.89 -12.93
C THR A 235 0.96 8.80 -14.15
N ASP A 236 1.95 9.64 -14.47
CA ASP A 236 1.90 10.52 -15.64
C ASP A 236 1.93 9.73 -16.95
N ALA A 237 2.85 8.76 -17.10
CA ALA A 237 2.94 7.94 -18.31
C ALA A 237 1.67 7.10 -18.51
N PHE A 238 1.10 6.59 -17.42
CA PHE A 238 -0.19 5.92 -17.44
C PHE A 238 -1.32 6.87 -17.87
N ARG A 239 -1.35 8.09 -17.33
CA ARG A 239 -2.37 9.10 -17.64
C ARG A 239 -2.28 9.56 -19.09
N GLU A 240 -1.08 9.81 -19.62
CA GLU A 240 -0.86 10.09 -21.03
C GLU A 240 -1.43 8.99 -21.93
N TRP A 241 -1.35 7.73 -21.50
CA TRP A 241 -1.91 6.60 -22.23
C TRP A 241 -3.44 6.47 -22.07
N ILE A 242 -3.98 6.54 -20.86
CA ILE A 242 -5.40 6.24 -20.61
C ILE A 242 -6.33 7.41 -20.96
N LEU A 243 -5.93 8.67 -20.72
CA LEU A 243 -6.82 9.83 -20.89
C LEU A 243 -7.40 9.95 -22.31
N PRO A 244 -6.61 9.76 -23.41
CA PRO A 244 -7.17 9.78 -24.77
C PRO A 244 -8.16 8.64 -25.05
N ARG A 245 -8.11 7.57 -24.26
CA ARG A 245 -8.93 6.34 -24.42
C ARG A 245 -10.19 6.36 -23.55
N ILE A 246 -10.28 7.26 -22.57
CA ILE A 246 -11.41 7.36 -21.63
C ILE A 246 -12.77 7.46 -22.35
N PRO A 247 -13.00 8.32 -23.35
CA PRO A 247 -14.34 8.44 -23.95
C PRO A 247 -14.88 7.12 -24.52
N LYS A 248 -13.99 6.32 -25.12
CA LYS A 248 -14.33 5.02 -25.69
C LYS A 248 -14.50 3.94 -24.62
N LEU A 249 -13.72 4.04 -23.53
CA LEU A 249 -13.88 3.17 -22.35
C LEU A 249 -15.19 3.47 -21.62
N GLU A 250 -15.54 4.74 -21.45
CA GLU A 250 -16.82 5.20 -20.88
C GLU A 250 -18.01 4.64 -21.65
N GLU A 251 -17.99 4.72 -22.99
CA GLU A 251 -19.03 4.15 -23.84
C GLU A 251 -19.14 2.62 -23.66
N ARG A 252 -18.02 1.90 -23.69
CA ARG A 252 -17.99 0.44 -23.58
C ARG A 252 -18.37 -0.07 -22.18
N LEU A 253 -17.98 0.67 -21.15
CA LEU A 253 -18.27 0.34 -19.75
C LEU A 253 -19.65 0.86 -19.30
N GLY A 254 -20.26 1.77 -20.07
CA GLY A 254 -21.52 2.40 -19.75
C GLY A 254 -21.43 3.34 -18.53
N ILE A 255 -20.30 4.04 -18.38
CA ILE A 255 -20.02 4.90 -17.23
C ILE A 255 -19.56 6.30 -17.64
N THR A 256 -19.57 7.21 -16.67
CA THR A 256 -18.81 8.45 -16.74
C THR A 256 -17.69 8.38 -15.72
N ASN A 257 -16.45 8.54 -16.16
CA ASN A 257 -15.29 8.52 -15.28
C ASN A 257 -15.32 9.75 -14.36
N GLN A 258 -15.33 9.50 -13.05
CA GLN A 258 -15.25 10.54 -12.01
C GLN A 258 -13.95 10.42 -11.19
N SER A 259 -13.03 9.56 -11.60
CA SER A 259 -11.80 9.22 -10.89
C SER A 259 -10.55 9.68 -11.65
N GLY A 260 -9.43 9.83 -10.94
CA GLY A 260 -8.16 10.30 -11.49
C GLY A 260 -6.97 9.91 -10.61
N GLU A 261 -5.83 10.56 -10.85
CA GLU A 261 -4.61 10.40 -10.05
C GLU A 261 -4.08 8.96 -10.00
N GLY A 262 -4.21 8.20 -11.10
CA GLY A 262 -3.74 6.82 -11.16
C GLY A 262 -4.78 5.78 -10.71
N THR A 263 -6.05 6.17 -10.56
CA THR A 263 -7.18 5.28 -10.24
C THR A 263 -8.36 5.42 -11.21
N GLU A 264 -8.06 5.74 -12.47
CA GLU A 264 -9.01 6.06 -13.53
C GLU A 264 -10.07 4.97 -13.75
N LEU A 265 -11.25 5.38 -14.22
CA LEU A 265 -12.42 4.52 -14.44
C LEU A 265 -12.86 3.79 -13.15
N GLY A 266 -12.67 4.41 -11.99
CA GLY A 266 -13.09 3.90 -10.70
C GLY A 266 -14.61 3.80 -10.56
N GLN A 267 -15.09 2.66 -10.09
CA GLN A 267 -16.48 2.43 -9.69
C GLN A 267 -16.54 1.78 -8.31
N ARG A 268 -17.65 2.05 -7.61
CA ARG A 268 -17.90 1.57 -6.25
C ARG A 268 -19.24 0.87 -6.17
N PHE A 269 -19.31 -0.13 -5.30
CA PHE A 269 -20.50 -0.86 -4.93
C PHE A 269 -20.62 -0.88 -3.41
N GLU A 270 -21.81 -0.64 -2.88
CA GLU A 270 -22.06 -0.62 -1.44
C GLU A 270 -21.91 -2.03 -0.86
N ALA A 271 -20.88 -2.23 -0.05
CA ALA A 271 -20.55 -3.52 0.54
C ALA A 271 -19.59 -3.34 1.71
N SER A 272 -19.48 -4.32 2.59
CA SER A 272 -18.49 -4.27 3.66
C SER A 272 -17.80 -5.61 3.81
N VAL A 273 -16.47 -5.60 3.88
CA VAL A 273 -15.70 -6.77 4.33
C VAL A 273 -16.15 -7.24 5.71
N ALA A 274 -16.74 -6.34 6.53
CA ALA A 274 -17.27 -6.67 7.85
C ALA A 274 -18.67 -7.28 7.85
N ASP A 275 -19.38 -7.25 6.72
CA ASP A 275 -20.75 -7.74 6.60
C ASP A 275 -20.87 -8.77 5.46
N PRO A 276 -20.72 -10.07 5.76
CA PRO A 276 -20.86 -11.15 4.79
C PRO A 276 -22.19 -11.17 4.03
N SER A 277 -23.25 -10.56 4.56
CA SER A 277 -24.53 -10.49 3.86
C SER A 277 -24.48 -9.63 2.59
N THR A 278 -23.52 -8.69 2.52
CA THR A 278 -23.32 -7.82 1.37
C THR A 278 -22.44 -8.44 0.28
N TRP A 279 -21.70 -9.50 0.61
CA TRP A 279 -20.68 -10.07 -0.27
C TRP A 279 -21.22 -10.63 -1.59
N PRO A 280 -22.31 -11.42 -1.63
CA PRO A 280 -22.73 -12.06 -2.87
C PRO A 280 -23.00 -11.06 -4.00
N ALA A 281 -23.74 -9.99 -3.69
CA ALA A 281 -24.07 -8.95 -4.68
C ALA A 281 -22.82 -8.17 -5.12
N ALA A 282 -21.90 -7.90 -4.19
CA ALA A 282 -20.65 -7.22 -4.50
C ALA A 282 -19.73 -8.07 -5.37
N GLN A 283 -19.64 -9.38 -5.10
CA GLN A 283 -18.81 -10.34 -5.84
C GLN A 283 -19.36 -10.54 -7.27
N ASP A 284 -20.69 -10.75 -7.41
CA ASP A 284 -21.35 -10.85 -8.72
C ASP A 284 -21.13 -9.58 -9.56
N TRP A 285 -21.23 -8.41 -8.91
CA TRP A 285 -20.94 -7.14 -9.55
C TRP A 285 -19.47 -7.04 -9.95
N GLN A 286 -18.53 -7.35 -9.05
CA GLN A 286 -17.10 -7.29 -9.33
C GLN A 286 -16.67 -8.23 -10.46
N GLU A 287 -17.17 -9.46 -10.52
CA GLU A 287 -16.88 -10.41 -11.61
C GLU A 287 -17.36 -9.87 -12.95
N ARG A 288 -18.62 -9.41 -13.01
CA ARG A 288 -19.16 -8.78 -14.22
C ARG A 288 -18.32 -7.58 -14.66
N MET A 289 -17.94 -6.73 -13.71
CA MET A 289 -17.16 -5.53 -14.01
C MET A 289 -15.72 -5.89 -14.44
N LEU A 290 -15.10 -6.89 -13.82
CA LEU A 290 -13.78 -7.38 -14.21
C LEU A 290 -13.77 -7.81 -15.68
N GLU A 291 -14.72 -8.66 -16.07
CA GLU A 291 -14.83 -9.15 -17.46
C GLU A 291 -15.08 -8.01 -18.45
N LEU A 292 -15.95 -7.05 -18.09
CA LEU A 292 -16.20 -5.86 -18.91
C LEU A 292 -14.95 -4.99 -19.07
N TYR A 293 -14.19 -4.75 -18.00
CA TYR A 293 -12.97 -3.94 -18.03
C TYR A 293 -11.88 -4.62 -18.84
N ILE A 294 -11.65 -5.91 -18.63
CA ILE A 294 -10.65 -6.68 -19.37
C ILE A 294 -11.02 -6.70 -20.86
N SER A 295 -12.28 -6.97 -21.21
CA SER A 295 -12.74 -6.94 -22.59
C SER A 295 -12.59 -5.56 -23.23
N ALA A 296 -13.03 -4.50 -22.56
CA ALA A 296 -12.95 -3.14 -23.08
C ALA A 296 -11.49 -2.69 -23.31
N LEU A 297 -10.59 -2.99 -22.37
CA LEU A 297 -9.17 -2.66 -22.49
C LEU A 297 -8.48 -3.49 -23.59
N ASN A 298 -8.83 -4.77 -23.72
CA ASN A 298 -8.32 -5.62 -24.79
C ASN A 298 -8.76 -5.13 -26.18
N CYS A 299 -10.01 -4.70 -26.35
CA CYS A 299 -10.48 -4.18 -27.64
C CYS A 299 -9.76 -2.89 -28.07
N ILE A 300 -9.44 -1.99 -27.13
CA ILE A 300 -8.83 -0.70 -27.46
C ILE A 300 -7.38 -0.84 -27.91
N ALA A 301 -6.67 -1.87 -27.44
CA ALA A 301 -5.33 -2.17 -27.89
C ALA A 301 -5.27 -2.62 -29.37
N GLU A 302 -6.36 -3.16 -29.93
CA GLU A 302 -6.44 -3.53 -31.36
C GLU A 302 -6.70 -2.34 -32.27
N ASP A 303 -7.45 -1.33 -31.81
CA ASP A 303 -7.81 -0.15 -32.60
C ASP A 303 -6.64 0.85 -32.79
N THR A 304 -5.45 0.54 -32.25
CA THR A 304 -4.24 1.37 -32.35
C THR A 304 -3.16 0.75 -33.26
N LEU A 305 -3.44 -0.41 -33.88
CA LEU A 305 -2.63 -1.06 -34.94
C LEU A 305 -3.27 -0.85 -36.32
#